data_AF-A0A3N5N679-F1
#
_entry.id   AF-A0A3N5N679-F1
#
_cell.length_a   1.000
_cell.length_b   1.000
_cell.length_c   1.000
_cell.angle_alpha   90.00
_cell.angle_beta   90.00
_cell.angle_gamma   90.00
#
_symmetry.space_group_name_H-M   'P 1'
#
loop_
_entity.id
_entity.type
_entity.pdbx_description
1 polymer ?
#
loop_
_entity_poly.entity_id
_entity_poly.type
_entity_poly.pdbx_seq_one_letter_code
_entity_poly.pdbx_strand_id
1 'polypeptide(L)'
;MRNSISKACVGLAFLCMTPATGFAEEKSYVCAINEVYECVTVTGCSRVSLEDANVAGIVVLDVEKKQLRSAPLGGEPRADDIEGLIATDKAILIYGTGKRERATGP
;
A
#
# COMPACT_ATOMS: atom_id res chain seq x y z
N MET A 1 -73.37 -12.10 -15.26
CA MET A 1 -72.24 -12.97 -14.89
C MET A 1 -71.30 -13.12 -16.08
N ARG A 2 -70.12 -12.50 -16.04
CA ARG A 2 -68.96 -12.89 -16.85
C ARG A 2 -67.71 -12.25 -16.22
N ASN A 3 -66.83 -13.12 -15.73
CA ASN A 3 -65.54 -12.84 -15.11
C ASN A 3 -64.66 -11.95 -15.99
N SER A 4 -63.80 -11.12 -15.37
CA SER A 4 -62.36 -11.33 -15.56
C SER A 4 -61.56 -10.62 -14.47
N ILE A 5 -60.88 -11.44 -13.69
CA ILE A 5 -59.97 -11.11 -12.61
C ILE A 5 -58.64 -10.60 -13.19
N SER A 6 -58.12 -9.56 -12.53
CA SER A 6 -56.70 -9.24 -12.25
C SER A 6 -55.65 -9.45 -13.35
N LYS A 7 -55.07 -8.34 -13.80
CA LYS A 7 -53.65 -8.24 -14.19
C LYS A 7 -53.00 -7.08 -13.43
N ALA A 8 -53.08 -7.11 -12.11
CA ALA A 8 -52.16 -6.35 -11.27
C ALA A 8 -50.93 -7.22 -10.98
N CYS A 9 -49.75 -6.60 -11.07
CA CYS A 9 -48.49 -7.08 -10.49
C CYS A 9 -47.81 -8.27 -11.19
N VAL A 10 -47.20 -8.01 -12.35
CA VAL A 10 -45.87 -8.58 -12.64
C VAL A 10 -44.90 -7.70 -11.81
N GLY A 11 -44.55 -8.03 -10.56
CA GLY A 11 -43.86 -9.26 -10.17
C GLY A 11 -42.37 -9.07 -10.48
N LEU A 12 -41.75 -8.04 -9.91
CA LEU A 12 -40.86 -8.13 -8.75
C LEU A 12 -39.47 -8.71 -9.09
N ALA A 13 -38.50 -7.80 -9.09
CA ALA A 13 -37.12 -7.99 -8.63
C ALA A 13 -36.31 -9.15 -9.25
N PHE A 14 -35.79 -8.93 -10.46
CA PHE A 14 -34.41 -9.32 -10.74
C PHE A 14 -33.50 -8.13 -10.43
N LEU A 15 -33.43 -7.77 -9.14
CA LEU A 15 -32.26 -7.08 -8.62
C LEU A 15 -31.14 -8.12 -8.71
N CYS A 16 -30.30 -7.98 -9.74
CA CYS A 16 -29.04 -8.67 -9.85
C CYS A 16 -28.23 -8.37 -8.58
N MET A 17 -28.42 -9.18 -7.53
CA MET A 17 -27.42 -9.36 -6.50
C MET A 17 -26.28 -10.14 -7.15
N THR A 18 -25.51 -9.45 -8.00
CA THR A 18 -24.11 -9.82 -8.15
C THR A 18 -23.55 -9.73 -6.74
N PRO A 19 -22.99 -10.81 -6.16
CA PRO A 19 -22.28 -10.69 -4.92
C PRO A 19 -21.17 -9.67 -5.18
N ALA A 20 -21.32 -8.48 -4.60
CA ALA A 20 -20.21 -7.56 -4.46
C ALA A 20 -19.29 -8.17 -3.40
N THR A 21 -18.66 -9.29 -3.73
CA THR A 21 -17.42 -9.72 -3.09
C THR A 21 -16.32 -8.81 -3.61
N GLY A 22 -16.47 -7.52 -3.36
CA GLY A 22 -15.38 -6.59 -3.28
C GLY A 22 -15.17 -6.37 -1.81
N PHE A 23 -14.58 -7.34 -1.12
CA PHE A 23 -13.65 -6.93 -0.08
C PHE A 23 -12.62 -6.13 -0.87
N ALA A 24 -12.78 -4.81 -0.90
CA ALA A 24 -11.65 -3.93 -1.08
C ALA A 24 -10.78 -4.24 0.14
N GLU A 25 -9.95 -5.27 -0.01
CA GLU A 25 -8.89 -5.59 0.91
C GLU A 25 -8.06 -4.32 0.97
N GLU A 26 -8.20 -3.56 2.05
CA GLU A 26 -7.38 -2.39 2.32
C GLU A 26 -5.93 -2.92 2.27
N LYS A 27 -5.21 -2.64 1.17
CA LYS A 27 -3.89 -3.23 0.87
C LYS A 27 -2.79 -2.56 1.68
N SER A 28 -2.97 -2.60 2.99
CA SER A 28 -2.02 -2.11 3.98
C SER A 28 -1.22 -3.29 4.51
N TYR A 29 0.09 -3.28 4.28
CA TYR A 29 1.00 -4.34 4.69
C TYR A 29 1.90 -3.85 5.83
N VAL A 30 2.02 -4.65 6.88
CA VAL A 30 3.04 -4.44 7.91
C VAL A 30 4.29 -5.19 7.48
N CYS A 31 5.36 -4.45 7.21
CA CYS A 31 6.62 -4.97 6.70
C CYS A 31 7.71 -4.85 7.77
N ALA A 32 8.35 -5.96 8.11
CA ALA A 32 9.62 -5.95 8.83
C ALA A 32 10.77 -5.85 7.82
N ILE A 33 11.70 -4.94 8.06
CA ILE A 33 12.86 -4.76 7.19
C ILE A 33 13.94 -5.76 7.62
N ASN A 34 14.23 -6.73 6.75
CA ASN A 34 15.21 -7.76 7.03
C ASN A 34 16.65 -7.29 6.72
N GLU A 35 16.83 -6.61 5.59
CA GLU A 35 18.15 -6.21 5.09
C GLU A 35 18.08 -4.85 4.41
N VAL A 36 19.11 -4.04 4.60
CA VAL A 36 19.32 -2.77 3.89
C VAL A 36 20.68 -2.80 3.23
N TYR A 37 20.74 -2.35 1.99
CA TYR A 37 21.97 -2.25 1.22
C TYR A 37 22.16 -0.82 0.76
N GLU A 38 23.36 -0.29 0.97
CA GLU A 38 23.79 0.99 0.41
C GLU A 38 24.74 0.73 -0.75
N CYS A 39 24.47 1.35 -1.90
CA CYS A 39 25.24 1.16 -3.12
C CYS A 39 25.96 2.45 -3.50
N VAL A 40 27.28 2.36 -3.68
CA VAL A 40 28.12 3.46 -4.16
C VAL A 40 28.66 3.09 -5.54
N THR A 41 28.76 4.09 -6.42
CA THR A 41 29.37 3.90 -7.73
C THR A 41 30.79 3.33 -7.59
N VAL A 42 31.12 2.34 -8.43
CA VAL A 42 32.41 1.61 -8.47
C VAL A 42 32.64 0.61 -7.33
N THR A 43 32.33 0.95 -6.08
CA THR A 43 32.54 0.05 -4.92
C THR A 43 31.48 -1.03 -4.77
N GLY A 44 30.31 -0.86 -5.38
CA GLY A 44 29.21 -1.82 -5.30
C GLY A 44 28.31 -1.58 -4.10
N CYS A 45 27.56 -2.60 -3.69
CA CYS A 45 26.59 -2.53 -2.59
C CYS A 45 27.12 -3.23 -1.34
N SER A 46 26.98 -2.60 -0.18
CA SER A 46 27.28 -3.19 1.11
C SER A 46 26.02 -3.25 1.96
N ARG A 47 25.85 -4.36 2.69
CA ARG A 47 24.81 -4.44 3.72
C ARG A 47 25.14 -3.45 4.83
N VAL A 48 24.14 -2.68 5.25
CA VAL A 48 24.22 -1.72 6.35
C VAL A 48 23.20 -2.06 7.42
N SER A 49 23.42 -1.58 8.65
CA SER A 49 22.43 -1.73 9.72
C SER A 49 21.23 -0.81 9.49
N LEU A 50 20.09 -1.12 10.12
CA LEU A 50 18.91 -0.26 10.08
C LEU A 50 19.17 1.10 10.74
N GLU A 51 19.97 1.11 11.80
CA GLU A 51 20.36 2.33 12.51
C GLU A 51 21.21 3.25 11.63
N ASP A 52 22.25 2.70 10.98
CA ASP A 52 23.12 3.46 10.08
C ASP A 52 22.35 4.01 8.88
N ALA A 53 21.39 3.23 8.38
CA ALA A 53 20.52 3.65 7.28
C ALA A 53 19.41 4.61 7.73
N ASN A 54 19.25 4.87 9.03
CA ASN A 54 18.17 5.67 9.61
C ASN A 54 16.76 5.22 9.14
N VAL A 55 16.57 3.89 9.04
CA VAL A 55 15.30 3.29 8.62
C VAL A 55 14.64 2.58 9.80
N ALA A 56 13.33 2.78 9.97
CA ALA A 56 12.57 2.06 10.97
C ALA A 56 12.54 0.55 10.66
N GLY A 57 12.76 -0.29 11.67
CA GLY A 57 12.75 -1.76 11.47
C GLY A 57 11.39 -2.33 11.08
N ILE A 58 10.30 -1.61 11.34
CA ILE A 58 8.95 -1.98 10.94
C ILE A 58 8.26 -0.77 10.29
N VAL A 59 7.70 -1.00 9.11
CA VAL A 59 6.97 0.01 8.32
C VAL A 59 5.61 -0.51 7.90
N VAL A 60 4.68 0.40 7.65
CA VAL A 60 3.36 0.13 7.10
C VAL A 60 3.33 0.66 5.68
N LEU A 61 3.15 -0.24 4.72
CA LEU A 61 2.97 0.08 3.31
C LEU A 61 1.48 0.17 3.00
N ASP A 62 0.99 1.36 2.71
CA ASP A 62 -0.35 1.60 2.20
C ASP A 62 -0.28 1.67 0.66
N VAL A 63 -0.62 0.57 -0.02
CA VAL A 63 -0.53 0.47 -1.49
C VAL A 63 -1.55 1.38 -2.18
N GLU A 64 -2.72 1.56 -1.57
CA GLU A 64 -3.78 2.40 -2.14
C GLU A 64 -3.43 3.88 -2.07
N LYS A 65 -2.94 4.32 -0.90
CA LYS A 65 -2.49 5.70 -0.70
C LYS A 65 -1.11 5.97 -1.30
N LYS A 66 -0.39 4.93 -1.73
CA LYS A 66 1.02 4.99 -2.14
C LYS A 66 1.87 5.65 -1.06
N GLN A 67 1.74 5.19 0.17
CA GLN A 67 2.45 5.75 1.32
C GLN A 67 3.20 4.69 2.10
N LEU A 68 4.38 5.08 2.60
CA LEU A 68 5.15 4.30 3.54
C LEU A 68 5.12 5.03 4.88
N ARG A 69 4.69 4.33 5.94
CA ARG A 69 4.47 4.92 7.26
C ARG A 69 5.29 4.19 8.31
N SER A 70 5.76 4.89 9.33
CA SER A 70 6.32 4.26 10.52
C SER A 70 5.23 3.46 11.26
N ALA A 71 5.51 2.23 11.67
CA ALA A 71 4.59 1.47 12.51
C ALA A 71 4.43 2.15 13.89
N PRO A 72 3.24 2.07 14.53
CA PRO A 72 2.99 2.70 15.83
C PRO A 72 3.59 1.88 17.00
N LEU A 73 4.87 1.49 16.87
CA LEU A 73 5.58 0.59 17.78
C LEU A 73 6.76 1.29 18.50
N GLY A 74 6.74 2.63 18.55
CA GLY A 74 7.79 3.47 19.12
C GLY A 74 8.72 4.02 18.05
N GLY A 75 8.82 5.35 17.98
CA GLY A 75 9.51 6.10 16.92
C GLY A 75 8.69 7.33 16.53
N GLU A 76 9.34 8.36 15.99
CA GLU A 76 8.64 9.55 15.49
C GLU A 76 7.73 9.16 14.31
N PRO A 77 6.44 9.56 14.32
CA PRO A 77 5.54 9.31 13.22
C PRO A 77 6.09 9.92 11.92
N ARG A 78 6.32 9.08 10.91
CA ARG A 78 6.69 9.50 9.57
C ARG A 78 5.76 8.86 8.55
N ALA A 79 5.44 9.62 7.52
CA ALA A 79 4.66 9.19 6.37
C ALA A 79 5.28 9.81 5.13
N ASP A 80 5.83 8.96 4.27
CA ASP A 80 6.49 9.35 3.05
C ASP A 80 5.67 8.86 1.85
N ASP A 81 5.46 9.74 0.88
CA ASP A 81 4.81 9.39 -0.37
C ASP A 81 5.76 8.54 -1.23
N ILE A 82 5.19 7.52 -1.87
CA ILE A 82 5.92 6.61 -2.74
C ILE A 82 5.80 7.11 -4.18
N GLU A 83 6.94 7.41 -4.81
CA GLU A 83 6.98 7.84 -6.21
C GLU A 83 6.56 6.72 -7.18
N GLY A 84 7.08 5.51 -6.97
CA GLY A 84 6.86 4.36 -7.85
C GLY A 84 6.50 3.09 -7.08
N LEU A 85 5.42 2.45 -7.50
CA LEU A 85 4.97 1.17 -6.96
C LEU A 85 4.56 0.23 -8.09
N ILE A 86 5.12 -0.97 -8.09
CA ILE A 86 4.76 -2.07 -8.99
C ILE A 86 4.37 -3.26 -8.12
N ALA A 87 3.10 -3.65 -8.16
CA ALA A 87 2.62 -4.86 -7.52
C ALA A 87 2.47 -5.97 -8.56
N THR A 88 3.10 -7.10 -8.30
CA THR A 88 2.95 -8.35 -9.07
C THR A 88 2.27 -9.40 -8.20
N ASP A 89 2.00 -10.58 -8.76
CA ASP A 89 1.51 -11.74 -8.02
C ASP A 89 2.50 -12.27 -6.98
N LYS A 90 3.80 -11.90 -7.09
CA LYS A 90 4.89 -12.45 -6.24
C LYS A 90 5.56 -11.42 -5.35
N ALA A 91 5.56 -10.15 -5.76
CA ALA A 91 6.34 -9.12 -5.10
C ALA A 91 5.71 -7.74 -5.28
N ILE A 92 5.94 -6.87 -4.30
CA ILE A 92 5.70 -5.43 -4.40
C ILE A 92 7.06 -4.75 -4.48
N LEU A 93 7.30 -4.04 -5.57
CA LEU A 93 8.50 -3.25 -5.79
C LEU A 93 8.14 -1.79 -5.55
N ILE A 94 8.88 -1.16 -4.65
CA ILE A 94 8.75 0.25 -4.32
C ILE A 94 10.06 0.93 -4.68
N TYR A 95 9.97 2.07 -5.38
CA TYR A 95 11.13 2.87 -5.71
C TYR A 95 10.80 4.36 -5.64
N GLY A 96 11.83 5.16 -5.41
CA GLY A 96 11.74 6.62 -5.41
C GLY A 96 13.11 7.26 -5.35
N THR A 97 13.14 8.57 -5.49
CA THR A 97 14.35 9.37 -5.36
C THR A 97 14.46 9.97 -3.97
N GLY A 98 15.60 9.76 -3.31
CA GLY A 98 15.89 10.46 -2.06
C GLY A 98 16.09 11.95 -2.34
N LYS A 99 15.30 12.82 -1.68
CA LYS A 99 15.64 14.25 -1.65
C LYS A 99 16.89 14.41 -0.80
N ARG A 100 18.03 14.64 -1.45
CA ARG A 100 19.20 15.22 -0.76
C ARG A 100 18.78 16.61 -0.30
N GLU A 101 18.40 16.74 0.97
CA GLU A 101 18.44 18.04 1.61
C GLU A 101 19.91 18.48 1.54
N ARG A 102 20.19 19.55 0.79
CA ARG A 102 21.52 20.15 0.84
C ARG A 102 21.71 20.55 2.28
N ALA A 103 22.59 19.86 3.00
CA ALA A 103 23.19 20.42 4.20
C ALA A 103 23.80 21.74 3.77
N THR A 104 23.09 22.83 4.05
CA THR A 104 23.66 24.16 4.02
C THR A 104 24.61 24.17 5.22
N GLY A 105 25.83 23.68 4.99
CA GLY A 105 26.94 23.82 5.92
C GLY A 105 27.35 25.28 6.02
N PRO A 106 28.15 25.59 7.05
CA PRO A 106 28.05 26.75 7.95
C PRO A 106 28.06 28.13 7.30
#